data_AF-A0A9E0YGV5-F1
#
_entry.id   AF-A0A9E0YGV5-F1
#
_cell.length_a   1.000
_cell.length_b   1.000
_cell.length_c   1.000
_cell.angle_alpha   90.00
_cell.angle_beta   90.00
_cell.angle_gamma   90.00
#
_symmetry.space_group_name_H-M   'P 1'
#
loop_
_entity.id
_entity.type
_entity.pdbx_description
1 polymer ?
#
loop_
_entity_poly.entity_id
_entity_poly.type
_entity_poly.pdbx_seq_one_letter_code
_entity_poly.pdbx_strand_id
1 'polypeptide(L)'
;MFTRWLPWKFIVKRAAKRFGIIDPIQLAARARRFSQPSEVQEPIELLRAGIIFHARGLINTKAIQYNLDWIWPFWVQKQFNPRDYSFIPRGFAFSHVNITHRNWTAVGHPDLPVYPIMDPRGLVTPLYDGWSLDFWIIDARGEKMIPSMGDDTDQHLDTRDGLKLVNRCHADGIDLNTELQMEWENNSALAVISSRGRAKQGGWLVVALRPYNPEGIQFIESIEFQDHARPFWLIN
;
A
#
# COMPACT_ATOMS: atom_id res chain seq x y z
N MET A 1 31.10 17.49 10.42
CA MET A 1 32.41 17.01 10.94
C MET A 1 32.40 16.56 12.42
N PHE A 2 31.24 16.37 13.08
CA PHE A 2 31.18 15.98 14.52
C PHE A 2 30.83 14.49 14.79
N THR A 3 30.45 13.72 13.79
CA THR A 3 29.96 12.33 13.97
C THR A 3 31.06 11.27 14.11
N ARG A 4 32.34 11.62 13.86
CA ARG A 4 33.48 10.68 13.98
C ARG A 4 34.06 10.56 15.39
N TRP A 5 33.69 11.42 16.33
CA TRP A 5 34.26 11.47 17.68
C TRP A 5 33.40 10.77 18.75
N LEU A 6 32.12 10.50 18.47
CA LEU A 6 31.31 9.70 19.38
C LEU A 6 31.66 8.21 19.22
N PRO A 7 31.87 7.46 20.32
CA PRO A 7 32.18 6.04 20.28
C PRO A 7 30.90 5.21 20.02
N TRP A 8 30.24 5.46 18.89
CA TRP A 8 28.93 4.89 18.54
C TRP A 8 28.91 3.36 18.63
N LYS A 9 29.98 2.69 18.20
CA LYS A 9 30.14 1.23 18.33
C LYS A 9 30.10 0.77 19.78
N PHE A 10 30.69 1.52 20.70
CA PHE A 10 30.67 1.21 22.13
C PHE A 10 29.28 1.46 22.73
N ILE A 11 28.61 2.55 22.34
CA ILE A 11 27.25 2.86 22.77
C ILE A 11 26.27 1.77 22.33
N VAL A 12 26.29 1.38 21.05
CA VAL A 12 25.44 0.32 20.49
C VAL A 12 25.71 -1.02 21.17
N LYS A 13 26.98 -1.41 21.34
CA LYS A 13 27.34 -2.66 22.01
C LYS A 13 26.90 -2.69 23.48
N ARG A 14 27.04 -1.57 24.18
CA ARG A 14 26.64 -1.45 25.59
C ARG A 14 25.12 -1.43 25.75
N ALA A 15 24.40 -0.79 24.83
CA ALA A 15 22.95 -0.83 24.75
C ALA A 15 22.45 -2.26 24.48
N ALA A 16 22.99 -2.94 23.46
CA ALA A 16 22.63 -4.32 23.14
C ALA A 16 22.82 -5.26 24.35
N LYS A 17 23.99 -5.19 25.00
CA LYS A 17 24.27 -5.98 26.22
C LYS A 17 23.31 -5.64 27.38
N ARG A 18 22.91 -4.38 27.53
CA ARG A 18 21.97 -3.93 28.59
C ARG A 18 20.54 -4.44 28.36
N PHE A 19 20.11 -4.52 27.11
CA PHE A 19 18.78 -5.00 26.73
C PHE A 19 18.73 -6.51 26.45
N GLY A 20 19.83 -7.25 26.70
CA GLY A 20 19.90 -8.70 26.44
C GLY A 20 19.91 -9.07 24.95
N ILE A 21 20.20 -8.11 24.07
CA ILE A 21 20.25 -8.28 22.62
C ILE A 21 21.67 -8.65 22.21
N ILE A 22 21.80 -9.56 21.24
CA ILE A 22 23.09 -9.98 20.66
C ILE A 22 23.83 -8.74 20.12
N ASP A 23 25.16 -8.68 20.30
CA ASP A 23 25.99 -7.59 19.76
C ASP A 23 25.81 -7.52 18.23
N PRO A 24 25.14 -6.48 17.69
CA PRO A 24 24.77 -6.42 16.28
C PRO A 24 25.99 -6.34 15.36
N ILE A 25 27.11 -5.80 15.85
CA ILE A 25 28.36 -5.71 15.08
C ILE A 25 28.97 -7.11 14.94
N GLN A 26 28.99 -7.88 16.02
CA GLN A 26 29.47 -9.25 15.98
C GLN A 26 28.55 -10.16 15.17
N LEU A 27 27.23 -9.96 15.28
CA LEU A 27 26.24 -10.69 14.49
C LEU A 27 26.41 -10.43 13.00
N ALA A 28 26.51 -9.16 12.57
CA ALA A 28 26.73 -8.82 11.17
C ALA A 28 28.07 -9.37 10.65
N ALA A 29 29.14 -9.28 11.44
CA ALA A 29 30.44 -9.85 11.08
C ALA A 29 30.40 -11.38 10.92
N ARG A 30 29.60 -12.07 11.71
CA ARG A 30 29.37 -13.52 11.59
C ARG A 30 28.45 -13.86 10.41
N ALA A 31 27.39 -13.09 10.21
CA ALA A 31 26.45 -13.25 9.10
C ALA A 31 27.16 -13.18 7.74
N ARG A 32 28.08 -12.22 7.57
CA ARG A 32 28.92 -12.07 6.37
C ARG A 32 29.81 -13.28 6.06
N ARG A 33 30.09 -14.14 7.05
CA ARG A 33 30.83 -15.39 6.83
C ARG A 33 29.97 -16.50 6.19
N PHE A 34 28.64 -16.36 6.20
CA PHE A 34 27.73 -17.28 5.52
C PHE A 34 27.51 -16.91 4.04
N SER A 35 27.86 -15.69 3.62
CA SER A 35 27.83 -15.25 2.22
C SER A 35 29.17 -15.51 1.52
N GLN A 36 29.14 -15.71 0.21
CA GLN A 36 30.37 -15.68 -0.59
C GLN A 36 31.04 -14.29 -0.49
N PRO A 37 32.38 -14.20 -0.62
CA PRO A 37 33.08 -12.93 -0.67
C PRO A 37 32.52 -12.07 -1.80
N SER A 38 32.04 -10.87 -1.46
CA SER A 38 31.52 -9.90 -2.43
C SER A 38 32.40 -8.65 -2.40
N GLU A 39 32.75 -8.11 -3.57
CA GLU A 39 33.44 -6.82 -3.70
C GLU A 39 32.56 -5.67 -3.21
N VAL A 40 31.24 -5.81 -3.38
CA VAL A 40 30.24 -4.85 -2.95
C VAL A 40 29.64 -5.31 -1.63
N GLN A 41 29.77 -4.48 -0.59
CA GLN A 41 29.09 -4.71 0.68
C GLN A 41 27.57 -4.58 0.51
N GLU A 42 26.79 -5.05 1.49
CA GLU A 42 25.34 -4.83 1.55
C GLU A 42 24.99 -3.38 1.19
N PRO A 43 24.20 -3.13 0.12
CA PRO A 43 23.78 -1.80 -0.27
C PRO A 43 23.07 -1.11 0.88
N ILE A 44 23.50 0.10 1.23
CA ILE A 44 22.93 0.86 2.34
C ILE A 44 21.45 1.19 2.05
N GLU A 45 21.11 1.35 0.78
CA GLU A 45 19.76 1.54 0.26
C GLU A 45 18.85 0.37 0.64
N LEU A 46 19.33 -0.88 0.50
CA LEU A 46 18.57 -2.08 0.87
C LEU A 46 18.38 -2.17 2.39
N LEU A 47 19.40 -1.81 3.17
CA LEU A 47 19.30 -1.77 4.63
C LEU A 47 18.29 -0.71 5.08
N ARG A 48 18.32 0.48 4.49
CA ARG A 48 17.35 1.55 4.77
C ARG A 48 15.93 1.14 4.38
N ALA A 49 15.75 0.57 3.19
CA ALA A 49 14.47 0.07 2.72
C ALA A 49 13.93 -1.02 3.66
N GLY A 50 14.78 -1.96 4.10
CA GLY A 50 14.41 -2.99 5.06
C GLY A 50 13.98 -2.44 6.42
N ILE A 51 14.65 -1.40 6.93
CA ILE A 51 14.27 -0.74 8.18
C ILE A 51 12.89 -0.07 8.04
N ILE A 52 12.66 0.70 6.98
CA ILE A 52 11.36 1.37 6.73
C ILE A 52 10.25 0.32 6.58
N PHE A 53 10.52 -0.74 5.83
CA PHE A 53 9.60 -1.85 5.63
C PHE A 53 9.18 -2.52 6.95
N HIS A 54 10.13 -2.83 7.83
CA HIS A 54 9.82 -3.40 9.15
C HIS A 54 9.19 -2.39 10.12
N ALA A 55 9.55 -1.11 10.05
CA ALA A 55 8.89 -0.07 10.83
C ALA A 55 7.41 0.06 10.46
N ARG A 56 7.07 0.07 9.17
CA ARG A 56 5.68 -0.05 8.69
C ARG A 56 5.05 -1.36 9.16
N GLY A 57 5.82 -2.44 9.15
CA GLY A 57 5.37 -3.73 9.67
C GLY A 57 4.92 -3.70 11.13
N LEU A 58 5.56 -2.88 11.98
CA LEU A 58 5.13 -2.67 13.37
C LEU A 58 3.80 -1.91 13.45
N ILE A 59 3.61 -0.90 12.60
CA ILE A 59 2.36 -0.13 12.52
C ILE A 59 1.22 -1.05 12.05
N ASN A 60 1.44 -1.81 10.97
CA ASN A 60 0.50 -2.82 10.46
C ASN A 60 0.10 -3.82 11.55
N THR A 61 1.05 -4.32 12.34
CA THR A 61 0.77 -5.23 13.47
C THR A 61 -0.26 -4.64 14.42
N LYS A 62 -0.14 -3.35 14.75
CA LYS A 62 -1.08 -2.67 15.65
C LYS A 62 -2.41 -2.39 14.95
N ALA A 63 -2.39 -1.71 13.82
CA ALA A 63 -3.61 -1.26 13.15
C ALA A 63 -4.52 -2.44 12.73
N ILE A 64 -3.94 -3.47 12.11
CA ILE A 64 -4.72 -4.58 11.55
C ILE A 64 -5.27 -5.48 12.64
N GLN A 65 -4.46 -5.83 13.66
CA GLN A 65 -4.89 -6.77 14.69
C GLN A 65 -6.01 -6.24 15.58
N TYR A 66 -6.04 -4.92 15.83
CA TYR A 66 -7.03 -4.31 16.72
C TYR A 66 -8.28 -3.77 16.01
N ASN A 67 -8.30 -3.74 14.68
CA ASN A 67 -9.42 -3.22 13.89
C ASN A 67 -9.86 -4.24 12.82
N LEU A 68 -10.23 -5.44 13.25
CA LEU A 68 -10.58 -6.56 12.35
C LEU A 68 -11.90 -6.34 11.60
N ASP A 69 -12.74 -5.43 12.08
CA ASP A 69 -14.03 -5.03 11.52
C ASP A 69 -13.90 -3.99 10.40
N TRP A 70 -12.71 -3.43 10.19
CA TRP A 70 -12.47 -2.48 9.10
C TRP A 70 -12.49 -3.17 7.75
N ILE A 71 -12.84 -2.39 6.73
CA ILE A 71 -12.61 -2.78 5.35
C ILE A 71 -11.12 -2.57 5.07
N TRP A 72 -10.43 -3.66 4.81
CA TRP A 72 -8.99 -3.70 4.57
C TRP A 72 -8.65 -3.85 3.09
N PRO A 73 -7.41 -3.48 2.67
CA PRO A 73 -6.96 -3.68 1.30
C PRO A 73 -6.83 -5.18 1.00
N PHE A 74 -6.82 -5.53 -0.30
CA PHE A 74 -6.89 -6.91 -0.76
C PHE A 74 -5.84 -7.84 -0.11
N TRP A 75 -4.59 -7.37 -0.02
CA TRP A 75 -3.52 -8.17 0.56
C TRP A 75 -3.78 -8.53 2.03
N VAL A 76 -4.39 -7.64 2.81
CA VAL A 76 -4.72 -7.93 4.22
C VAL A 76 -5.86 -8.95 4.29
N GLN A 77 -6.90 -8.78 3.49
CA GLN A 77 -8.05 -9.69 3.43
C GLN A 77 -7.61 -11.14 3.16
N LYS A 78 -6.58 -11.31 2.32
CA LYS A 78 -6.02 -12.60 1.94
C LYS A 78 -4.97 -13.09 2.96
N GLN A 79 -3.95 -12.29 3.25
CA GLN A 79 -2.82 -12.69 4.10
C GLN A 79 -3.21 -13.02 5.54
N PHE A 80 -4.28 -12.42 6.06
CA PHE A 80 -4.74 -12.61 7.45
C PHE A 80 -5.90 -13.58 7.61
N ASN A 81 -6.47 -14.11 6.52
CA ASN A 81 -7.57 -15.06 6.56
C ASN A 81 -7.04 -16.51 6.59
N PRO A 82 -7.22 -17.29 7.67
CA PRO A 82 -6.72 -18.66 7.76
C PRO A 82 -7.29 -19.65 6.74
N ARG A 83 -8.38 -19.28 6.05
CA ARG A 83 -9.00 -20.09 4.99
C ARG A 83 -8.47 -19.76 3.60
N ASP A 84 -7.69 -18.70 3.46
CA ASP A 84 -7.12 -18.28 2.19
C ASP A 84 -5.76 -18.96 1.94
N TYR A 85 -5.44 -19.25 0.69
CA TYR A 85 -4.18 -19.89 0.32
C TYR A 85 -2.97 -18.97 0.55
N SER A 86 -3.19 -17.66 0.56
CA SER A 86 -2.17 -16.64 0.84
C SER A 86 -1.97 -16.40 2.35
N PHE A 87 -2.60 -17.19 3.22
CA PHE A 87 -2.48 -16.99 4.67
C PHE A 87 -1.04 -17.11 5.18
N ILE A 88 -0.60 -16.13 5.98
CA ILE A 88 0.71 -16.14 6.63
C ILE A 88 0.53 -16.24 8.15
N PRO A 89 0.99 -17.33 8.80
CA PRO A 89 0.93 -17.50 10.25
C PRO A 89 1.69 -16.41 11.04
N ARG A 90 1.10 -15.96 12.16
CA ARG A 90 1.55 -14.76 12.91
C ARG A 90 2.22 -15.06 14.26
N GLY A 91 2.41 -16.33 14.61
CA GLY A 91 2.68 -16.77 16.00
C GLY A 91 3.90 -16.13 16.69
N PHE A 92 5.00 -15.93 15.98
CA PHE A 92 6.21 -15.28 16.52
C PHE A 92 6.64 -14.05 15.71
N ALA A 93 5.79 -13.56 14.81
CA ALA A 93 6.11 -12.42 13.96
C ALA A 93 5.94 -11.11 14.76
N PHE A 94 7.04 -10.41 15.01
CA PHE A 94 6.99 -9.12 15.70
C PHE A 94 6.48 -7.98 14.78
N SER A 95 6.66 -8.11 13.47
CA SER A 95 6.23 -7.14 12.45
C SER A 95 5.41 -7.83 11.35
N HIS A 96 4.33 -7.20 10.90
CA HIS A 96 3.50 -7.69 9.79
C HIS A 96 3.65 -6.85 8.54
N VAL A 97 4.30 -7.40 7.54
CA VAL A 97 4.53 -6.71 6.27
C VAL A 97 3.76 -7.40 5.15
N ASN A 98 3.39 -6.64 4.13
CA ASN A 98 2.77 -7.26 2.97
C ASN A 98 3.82 -8.11 2.21
N ILE A 99 3.58 -9.42 2.11
CA ILE A 99 4.40 -10.37 1.34
C ILE A 99 3.57 -11.18 0.35
N THR A 100 2.29 -10.85 0.18
CA THR A 100 1.34 -11.52 -0.70
C THR A 100 0.66 -10.51 -1.61
N HIS A 101 0.15 -10.93 -2.76
CA HIS A 101 -0.60 -10.03 -3.66
C HIS A 101 0.12 -8.69 -3.96
N ARG A 102 1.46 -8.73 -4.04
CA ARG A 102 2.31 -7.58 -4.39
C ARG A 102 2.41 -7.39 -5.91
N ASN A 103 1.28 -7.50 -6.59
CA ASN A 103 1.13 -7.46 -8.04
C ASN A 103 0.25 -6.26 -8.46
N TRP A 104 0.41 -5.12 -7.78
CA TRP A 104 -0.22 -3.87 -8.20
C TRP A 104 0.42 -3.32 -9.47
N THR A 105 -0.39 -2.65 -10.28
CA THR A 105 0.02 -2.12 -11.57
C THR A 105 0.17 -0.60 -11.47
N ALA A 106 1.32 -0.09 -11.91
CA ALA A 106 1.55 1.35 -12.02
C ALA A 106 1.06 1.88 -13.37
N VAL A 107 0.50 3.10 -13.36
CA VAL A 107 0.27 3.87 -14.57
C VAL A 107 1.21 5.06 -14.56
N GLY A 108 1.86 5.31 -15.69
CA GLY A 108 2.82 6.40 -15.85
C GLY A 108 2.61 7.16 -17.14
N HIS A 109 3.33 8.27 -17.26
CA HIS A 109 3.45 9.03 -18.49
C HIS A 109 4.94 9.12 -18.84
N PRO A 110 5.33 9.08 -20.13
CA PRO A 110 6.70 9.38 -20.53
C PRO A 110 7.20 10.70 -19.90
N ASP A 111 8.47 10.73 -19.52
CA ASP A 111 9.16 11.89 -18.94
C ASP A 111 8.62 12.36 -17.58
N LEU A 112 7.79 11.55 -16.91
CA LEU A 112 7.24 11.85 -15.61
C LEU A 112 7.66 10.79 -14.57
N PRO A 113 8.42 11.16 -13.51
CA PRO A 113 8.89 10.20 -12.50
C PRO A 113 7.86 9.93 -11.39
N VAL A 114 6.56 10.05 -11.68
CA VAL A 114 5.49 9.71 -10.73
C VAL A 114 4.61 8.61 -11.30
N TYR A 115 4.23 7.68 -10.40
CA TYR A 115 3.60 6.42 -10.76
C TYR A 115 2.48 6.12 -9.76
N PRO A 116 1.26 6.65 -9.95
CA PRO A 116 0.12 6.13 -9.21
C PRO A 116 -0.06 4.64 -9.51
N ILE A 117 -0.48 3.90 -8.50
CA ILE A 117 -0.69 2.45 -8.60
C ILE A 117 -2.14 2.10 -8.34
N MET A 118 -2.57 0.98 -8.91
CA MET A 118 -3.84 0.33 -8.56
C MET A 118 -3.55 -1.12 -8.19
N ASP A 119 -4.11 -1.57 -7.07
CA ASP A 119 -4.04 -2.97 -6.68
C ASP A 119 -4.94 -3.86 -7.58
N PRO A 120 -4.81 -5.19 -7.50
CA PRO A 120 -5.64 -6.09 -8.31
C PRO A 120 -7.15 -5.98 -8.11
N ARG A 121 -7.61 -5.32 -7.03
CA ARG A 121 -9.02 -5.12 -6.68
C ARG A 121 -9.47 -3.68 -6.84
N GLY A 122 -8.67 -2.82 -7.50
CA GLY A 122 -9.08 -1.47 -7.81
C GLY A 122 -8.81 -0.43 -6.73
N LEU A 123 -8.07 -0.75 -5.67
CA LEU A 123 -7.60 0.24 -4.70
C LEU A 123 -6.55 1.12 -5.37
N VAL A 124 -6.81 2.43 -5.47
CA VAL A 124 -5.92 3.37 -6.16
C VAL A 124 -5.07 4.14 -5.15
N THR A 125 -3.76 4.08 -5.28
CA THR A 125 -2.82 4.90 -4.49
C THR A 125 -2.23 5.97 -5.41
N PRO A 126 -2.71 7.23 -5.35
CA PRO A 126 -2.31 8.27 -6.31
C PRO A 126 -0.90 8.80 -6.08
N LEU A 127 -0.44 8.81 -4.83
CA LEU A 127 0.87 9.36 -4.43
C LEU A 127 1.83 8.24 -4.05
N TYR A 128 3.13 8.44 -4.32
CA TYR A 128 4.15 7.50 -3.92
C TYR A 128 4.11 7.30 -2.40
N ASP A 129 3.98 6.04 -1.99
CA ASP A 129 3.92 5.64 -0.58
C ASP A 129 2.83 6.38 0.25
N GLY A 130 1.77 6.85 -0.42
CA GLY A 130 0.69 7.63 0.20
C GLY A 130 -0.54 6.82 0.56
N TRP A 131 -1.57 7.51 1.04
CA TRP A 131 -2.92 6.96 1.25
C TRP A 131 -3.58 6.52 -0.07
N SER A 132 -4.69 5.79 0.02
CA SER A 132 -5.40 5.28 -1.15
C SER A 132 -6.86 5.74 -1.21
N LEU A 133 -7.43 5.68 -2.42
CA LEU A 133 -8.85 5.78 -2.69
C LEU A 133 -9.42 4.39 -2.98
N ASP A 134 -10.53 4.10 -2.32
CA ASP A 134 -11.26 2.85 -2.43
C ASP A 134 -12.67 3.16 -2.95
N PHE A 135 -13.15 2.34 -3.87
CA PHE A 135 -14.42 2.54 -4.56
C PHE A 135 -15.28 1.29 -4.39
N TRP A 136 -16.51 1.46 -3.95
CA TRP A 136 -17.45 0.34 -3.81
C TRP A 136 -18.89 0.78 -3.99
N ILE A 137 -19.79 -0.19 -4.14
CA ILE A 137 -21.22 0.06 -4.34
C ILE A 137 -22.01 -0.34 -3.10
N ILE A 138 -22.99 0.48 -2.74
CA ILE A 138 -24.08 0.11 -1.85
C ILE A 138 -25.35 0.05 -2.68
N ASP A 139 -25.96 -1.12 -2.83
CA ASP A 139 -27.19 -1.27 -3.62
C ASP A 139 -28.40 -0.64 -2.92
N ALA A 140 -29.54 -0.57 -3.62
CA ALA A 140 -30.77 -0.01 -3.08
C ALA A 140 -31.32 -0.74 -1.83
N ARG A 141 -30.86 -1.97 -1.55
CA ARG A 141 -31.22 -2.75 -0.34
C ARG A 141 -30.23 -2.55 0.80
N GLY A 142 -29.14 -1.82 0.57
CA GLY A 142 -28.07 -1.58 1.54
C GLY A 142 -26.95 -2.60 1.51
N GLU A 143 -26.99 -3.56 0.57
CA GLU A 143 -25.94 -4.57 0.41
C GLU A 143 -24.70 -3.93 -0.23
N LYS A 144 -23.52 -4.34 0.25
CA LYS A 144 -22.24 -3.74 -0.14
C LYS A 144 -21.46 -4.68 -1.06
N MET A 145 -21.06 -4.19 -2.23
CA MET A 145 -20.08 -4.87 -3.07
C MET A 145 -18.73 -4.19 -2.88
N ILE A 146 -17.86 -4.78 -2.05
CA ILE A 146 -16.53 -4.27 -1.72
C ILE A 146 -15.48 -5.11 -2.47
N PRO A 147 -14.72 -4.53 -3.41
CA PRO A 147 -13.79 -5.28 -4.25
C PRO A 147 -12.76 -6.12 -3.50
N SER A 148 -12.22 -5.62 -2.39
CA SER A 148 -11.18 -6.32 -1.63
C SER A 148 -11.67 -7.62 -0.96
N MET A 149 -12.98 -7.77 -0.77
CA MET A 149 -13.62 -8.95 -0.18
C MET A 149 -14.18 -9.91 -1.23
N GLY A 150 -14.26 -9.49 -2.49
CA GLY A 150 -14.74 -10.30 -3.61
C GLY A 150 -13.63 -11.05 -4.33
N ASP A 151 -14.04 -11.99 -5.18
CA ASP A 151 -13.10 -12.82 -5.96
C ASP A 151 -13.15 -12.52 -7.47
N ASP A 152 -14.24 -11.96 -7.99
CA ASP A 152 -14.43 -11.70 -9.42
C ASP A 152 -13.99 -10.28 -9.80
N THR A 153 -12.75 -10.18 -10.29
CA THR A 153 -12.17 -8.94 -10.81
C THR A 153 -11.34 -9.23 -12.05
N ASP A 154 -11.54 -8.44 -13.09
CA ASP A 154 -10.69 -8.37 -14.27
C ASP A 154 -9.90 -7.06 -14.27
N GLN A 155 -8.58 -7.12 -14.49
CA GLN A 155 -7.75 -5.94 -14.63
C GLN A 155 -6.92 -6.05 -15.90
N HIS A 156 -6.97 -5.01 -16.74
CA HIS A 156 -6.20 -4.96 -17.98
C HIS A 156 -5.76 -3.53 -18.30
N LEU A 157 -4.73 -3.42 -19.14
CA LEU A 157 -4.30 -2.16 -19.73
C LEU A 157 -5.08 -1.92 -21.01
N ASP A 158 -5.67 -0.74 -21.13
CA ASP A 158 -6.26 -0.23 -22.37
C ASP A 158 -5.33 0.84 -22.94
N THR A 159 -4.96 0.70 -24.21
CA THR A 159 -4.04 1.59 -24.92
C THR A 159 -4.67 2.29 -26.11
N ARG A 160 -6.00 2.16 -26.31
CA ARG A 160 -6.69 2.69 -27.49
C ARG A 160 -6.71 4.23 -27.51
N ASP A 161 -6.98 4.85 -26.36
CA ASP A 161 -7.07 6.30 -26.18
C ASP A 161 -6.13 6.75 -25.04
N GLY A 162 -4.83 6.50 -25.22
CA GLY A 162 -3.82 6.67 -24.16
C GLY A 162 -3.72 5.43 -23.25
N LEU A 163 -2.72 5.44 -22.36
CA LEU A 163 -2.50 4.32 -21.43
C LEU A 163 -3.41 4.46 -20.21
N LYS A 164 -4.36 3.52 -20.08
CA LYS A 164 -5.28 3.44 -18.95
C LYS A 164 -5.21 2.06 -18.33
N LEU A 165 -5.28 2.01 -17.01
CA LEU A 165 -5.49 0.77 -16.28
C LEU A 165 -6.96 0.67 -15.92
N VAL A 166 -7.60 -0.39 -16.40
CA VAL A 166 -9.03 -0.66 -16.21
C VAL A 166 -9.18 -1.82 -15.24
N ASN A 167 -9.98 -1.64 -14.20
CA ASN A 167 -10.35 -2.68 -13.25
C ASN A 167 -11.87 -2.82 -13.20
N ARG A 168 -12.36 -4.05 -13.37
CA ARG A 168 -13.78 -4.40 -13.39
C ARG A 168 -14.06 -5.43 -12.32
N CYS A 169 -14.88 -5.06 -11.35
CA CYS A 169 -15.37 -5.97 -10.32
C CYS A 169 -16.84 -6.30 -10.56
N HIS A 170 -17.20 -7.57 -10.41
CA HIS A 170 -18.58 -8.04 -10.54
C HIS A 170 -18.98 -8.84 -9.31
N ALA A 171 -20.15 -8.57 -8.73
CA ALA A 171 -20.77 -9.45 -7.74
C ALA A 171 -22.27 -9.21 -7.67
N ASP A 172 -23.08 -10.27 -7.56
CA ASP A 172 -24.52 -10.20 -7.33
C ASP A 172 -25.29 -9.28 -8.31
N GLY A 173 -24.83 -9.17 -9.56
CA GLY A 173 -25.41 -8.28 -10.56
C GLY A 173 -25.11 -6.80 -10.34
N ILE A 174 -24.05 -6.50 -9.59
CA ILE A 174 -23.42 -5.20 -9.43
C ILE A 174 -22.11 -5.22 -10.20
N ASP A 175 -21.91 -4.21 -11.06
CA ASP A 175 -20.66 -3.99 -11.78
C ASP A 175 -20.02 -2.69 -11.27
N LEU A 176 -18.72 -2.73 -11.01
CA LEU A 176 -17.90 -1.54 -10.76
C LEU A 176 -16.74 -1.53 -11.73
N ASN A 177 -16.62 -0.44 -12.49
CA ASN A 177 -15.51 -0.19 -13.39
C ASN A 177 -14.73 1.02 -12.87
N THR A 178 -13.47 0.82 -12.52
CA THR A 178 -12.54 1.86 -12.08
C THR A 178 -11.39 1.94 -13.07
N GLU A 179 -11.10 3.14 -13.54
CA GLU A 179 -10.06 3.45 -14.50
C GLU A 179 -9.07 4.42 -13.88
N LEU A 180 -7.78 4.17 -14.08
CA LEU A 180 -6.69 5.06 -13.69
C LEU A 180 -5.84 5.39 -14.91
N GLN A 181 -5.55 6.67 -15.10
CA GLN A 181 -4.69 7.16 -16.16
C GLN A 181 -3.92 8.41 -15.71
N MET A 182 -2.82 8.71 -16.40
CA MET A 182 -2.09 9.96 -16.22
C MET A 182 -2.47 10.94 -17.34
N GLU A 183 -2.89 12.15 -16.97
CA GLU A 183 -3.23 13.22 -17.89
C GLU A 183 -2.40 14.48 -17.60
N TRP A 184 -2.27 15.35 -18.61
CA TRP A 184 -1.69 16.69 -18.45
C TRP A 184 -2.79 17.74 -18.51
N GLU A 185 -2.91 18.56 -17.47
CA GLU A 185 -3.79 19.72 -17.44
C GLU A 185 -2.98 20.94 -16.99
N ASN A 186 -3.00 22.03 -17.78
CA ASN A 186 -2.34 23.29 -17.45
C ASN A 186 -0.89 23.14 -16.94
N ASN A 187 -0.08 22.33 -17.64
CA ASN A 187 1.32 22.04 -17.30
C ASN A 187 1.52 21.28 -15.97
N SER A 188 0.46 20.69 -15.43
CA SER A 188 0.49 19.80 -14.26
C SER A 188 0.08 18.40 -14.67
N ALA A 189 0.82 17.40 -14.19
CA ALA A 189 0.45 16.00 -14.39
C ALA A 189 -0.54 15.58 -13.30
N LEU A 190 -1.64 14.95 -13.72
CA LEU A 190 -2.74 14.52 -12.85
C LEU A 190 -2.93 13.01 -12.97
N ALA A 191 -3.09 12.36 -11.81
CA ALA A 191 -3.65 11.02 -11.75
C ALA A 191 -5.17 11.14 -11.83
N VAL A 192 -5.74 10.78 -12.97
CA VAL A 192 -7.18 10.87 -13.23
C VAL A 192 -7.82 9.52 -13.00
N ILE A 193 -8.80 9.50 -12.10
CA ILE A 193 -9.53 8.29 -11.70
C ILE A 193 -10.98 8.45 -12.11
N SER A 194 -11.49 7.50 -12.89
CA SER A 194 -12.90 7.43 -13.28
C SER A 194 -13.50 6.16 -12.71
N SER A 195 -14.55 6.28 -11.89
CA SER A 195 -15.23 5.11 -11.34
C SER A 195 -16.72 5.16 -11.67
N ARG A 196 -17.26 4.03 -12.14
CA ARG A 196 -18.65 3.90 -12.54
C ARG A 196 -19.24 2.61 -11.97
N GLY A 197 -20.29 2.77 -11.19
CA GLY A 197 -21.10 1.68 -10.67
C GLY A 197 -22.35 1.42 -11.49
N ARG A 198 -22.75 0.17 -11.62
CA ARG A 198 -24.07 -0.25 -12.10
C ARG A 198 -24.64 -1.30 -11.15
N ALA A 199 -25.88 -1.09 -10.73
CA ALA A 199 -26.63 -2.07 -9.93
C ALA A 199 -28.06 -2.14 -10.46
N LYS A 200 -28.66 -3.34 -10.44
CA LYS A 200 -30.01 -3.58 -11.02
C LYS A 200 -31.09 -2.63 -10.52
N GLN A 201 -31.05 -2.25 -9.25
CA GLN A 201 -32.04 -1.40 -8.60
C GLN A 201 -31.51 0.02 -8.30
N GLY A 202 -30.35 0.38 -8.86
CA GLY A 202 -29.61 1.58 -8.45
C GLY A 202 -28.92 1.42 -7.10
N GLY A 203 -28.31 2.50 -6.62
CA GLY A 203 -27.50 2.51 -5.40
C GLY A 203 -26.56 3.71 -5.33
N TRP A 204 -25.61 3.64 -4.40
CA TRP A 204 -24.59 4.66 -4.18
C TRP A 204 -23.22 4.15 -4.60
N LEU A 205 -22.50 4.97 -5.37
CA LEU A 205 -21.05 4.83 -5.51
C LEU A 205 -20.39 5.51 -4.32
N VAL A 206 -19.65 4.73 -3.54
CA VAL A 206 -18.88 5.23 -2.42
C VAL A 206 -17.46 5.50 -2.87
N VAL A 207 -16.95 6.66 -2.47
CA VAL A 207 -15.53 7.04 -2.59
C VAL A 207 -14.99 7.17 -1.17
N ALA A 208 -14.05 6.31 -0.81
CA ALA A 208 -13.49 6.28 0.53
C ALA A 208 -11.99 6.56 0.50
N LEU A 209 -11.59 7.51 1.33
CA LEU A 209 -10.19 7.80 1.61
C LEU A 209 -9.67 6.81 2.66
N ARG A 210 -8.55 6.15 2.37
CA ARG A 210 -8.01 5.04 3.17
C ARG A 210 -6.63 5.34 3.74
N PRO A 211 -6.42 5.16 5.06
CA PRO A 211 -5.12 5.33 5.71
C PRO A 211 -4.23 4.09 5.50
N TYR A 212 -4.18 3.61 4.28
CA TYR A 212 -3.37 2.47 3.87
C TYR A 212 -3.22 2.43 2.35
N ASN A 213 -2.30 1.60 1.91
CA ASN A 213 -2.05 1.30 0.52
C ASN A 213 -1.64 -0.19 0.36
N PRO A 214 -1.30 -0.64 -0.86
CA PRO A 214 -0.87 -2.01 -1.07
C PRO A 214 0.42 -2.40 -0.32
N GLU A 215 1.18 -1.45 0.24
CA GLU A 215 2.35 -1.77 1.07
C GLU A 215 2.05 -1.88 2.57
N GLY A 216 1.06 -1.11 3.06
CA GLY A 216 0.68 -1.11 4.47
C GLY A 216 -0.07 0.16 4.89
N ILE A 217 -0.15 0.38 6.20
CA ILE A 217 -0.77 1.57 6.78
C ILE A 217 0.00 2.82 6.36
N GLN A 218 -0.77 3.87 6.05
CA GLN A 218 -0.30 5.22 5.76
C GLN A 218 -1.13 6.22 6.52
N PHE A 219 -0.49 7.19 7.16
CA PHE A 219 -1.20 8.17 7.96
C PHE A 219 -1.87 9.22 7.08
N ILE A 220 -3.04 9.66 7.53
CA ILE A 220 -3.75 10.81 6.99
C ILE A 220 -3.84 11.82 8.12
N GLU A 221 -3.05 12.88 8.03
CA GLU A 221 -2.87 13.86 9.11
C GLU A 221 -3.90 15.00 9.04
N SER A 222 -4.31 15.38 7.84
CA SER A 222 -5.30 16.44 7.59
C SER A 222 -6.18 16.10 6.39
N ILE A 223 -7.43 16.56 6.47
CA ILE A 223 -8.42 16.51 5.39
C ILE A 223 -9.16 17.85 5.43
N GLU A 224 -9.07 18.63 4.37
CA GLU A 224 -9.67 19.96 4.29
C GLU A 224 -10.54 20.08 3.03
N PHE A 225 -11.78 20.52 3.22
CA PHE A 225 -12.68 20.81 2.10
C PHE A 225 -12.48 22.24 1.63
N GLN A 226 -12.29 22.43 0.32
CA GLN A 226 -12.15 23.72 -0.32
C GLN A 226 -13.39 24.01 -1.18
N ASP A 227 -14.19 24.97 -0.75
CA ASP A 227 -15.45 25.35 -1.40
C ASP A 227 -15.21 26.46 -2.43
N HIS A 228 -14.74 26.07 -3.61
CA HIS A 228 -14.55 26.94 -4.78
C HIS A 228 -15.53 26.59 -5.90
N ALA A 229 -15.48 27.32 -7.02
CA ALA A 229 -16.32 27.05 -8.20
C ALA A 229 -16.21 25.59 -8.69
N ARG A 230 -15.06 24.93 -8.45
CA ARG A 230 -14.89 23.48 -8.47
C ARG A 230 -14.45 23.04 -7.07
N PRO A 231 -15.31 22.41 -6.26
CA PRO A 231 -14.94 22.01 -4.91
C PRO A 231 -13.95 20.84 -4.94
N PHE A 232 -13.03 20.81 -3.99
CA PHE A 232 -12.04 19.74 -3.85
C PHE A 232 -11.64 19.51 -2.40
N TRP A 233 -10.95 18.40 -2.16
CA TRP A 233 -10.37 18.06 -0.87
C TRP A 233 -8.84 18.17 -0.95
N LEU A 234 -8.23 18.79 0.06
CA LEU A 234 -6.80 18.73 0.32
C LEU A 234 -6.56 17.68 1.39
N ILE A 235 -5.58 16.79 1.17
CA ILE A 235 -5.29 15.67 2.05
C ILE A 235 -3.78 15.65 2.30
N ASN A 236 -3.44 15.71 3.59
CA ASN A 236 -2.12 15.73 4.26
C ASN A 236 -0.83 15.92 3.45
#